data_AF-A0ABD3FAA3-F1
#
_entry.id   AF-A0ABD3FAA3-F1
#
_cell.length_a   1.000
_cell.length_b   1.000
_cell.length_c   1.000
_cell.angle_alpha   90.00
_cell.angle_beta   90.00
_cell.angle_gamma   90.00
#
_symmetry.space_group_name_H-M   'P 1'
#
loop_
_entity.id
_entity.type
_entity.pdbx_description
1 polymer ?
#
loop_
_entity_poly.entity_id
_entity_poly.type
_entity_poly.pdbx_seq_one_letter_code
_entity_poly.pdbx_strand_id
1 'polypeptide(L)'
;MGTWIYMLKIKLTDLHPIFAELDLIANPQVRMRFKINQGSSAIAVDASKNMTLTSTTLSSGQMCPVMLASATTGNPMAGMLAASAPFSIAWGAVSNVLEPTVDGTYMPFTTCRLYVPFVDLENPQAIISKPLKTIRYNDGYAQWFYQRAGIGKQSTQFNTSFDLQLSASIKNAKYVTVLPFAEGTNSTTSGVQQFQSPFDSAPWTVQPGSSIRNFNVRIGSQQVFDISYDYDFHAFINEFSKLASINGDLTPELTNGLLDYRTWSSTNRVLVADVSRLTERDVPQSTQVMGTNAGCQGTNLLVLVIYENELTFDRLTGEVSEYTSN
;
A
#
# COMPACT_ATOMS: atom_id res chain seq x y z
N MET A 1 -21.12 22.97 8.26
CA MET A 1 -20.50 21.70 7.82
C MET A 1 -20.26 20.84 9.04
N GLY A 2 -20.31 19.52 8.89
CA GLY A 2 -20.13 18.59 10.02
C GLY A 2 -18.66 18.24 10.23
N THR A 3 -18.32 17.90 11.47
CA THR A 3 -17.04 17.32 11.85
C THR A 3 -17.30 15.92 12.37
N TRP A 4 -16.54 14.93 11.89
CA TRP A 4 -16.63 13.54 12.37
C TRP A 4 -15.32 13.17 13.04
N ILE A 5 -15.42 12.69 14.28
CA ILE A 5 -14.26 12.30 15.08
C ILE A 5 -14.44 10.84 15.49
N TYR A 6 -13.43 10.03 15.23
CA TYR A 6 -13.42 8.59 15.53
C TYR A 6 -12.28 8.24 16.46
N MET A 7 -12.56 7.45 17.50
CA MET A 7 -11.54 6.81 18.33
C MET A 7 -11.20 5.44 17.74
N LEU A 8 -9.97 5.28 17.25
CA LEU A 8 -9.52 4.04 16.61
C LEU A 8 -8.74 3.17 17.60
N LYS A 9 -9.06 1.87 17.60
CA LYS A 9 -8.24 0.82 18.24
C LYS A 9 -7.59 0.01 17.12
N ILE A 10 -6.27 0.06 17.03
CA ILE A 10 -5.51 -0.59 15.96
C ILE A 10 -4.72 -1.73 16.59
N LYS A 11 -4.83 -2.95 16.05
CA LYS A 11 -3.99 -4.07 16.49
C LYS A 11 -2.60 -3.88 15.90
N LEU A 12 -1.56 -4.19 16.67
CA LEU A 12 -0.19 -4.07 16.18
C LEU A 12 0.09 -5.01 15.00
N THR A 13 -0.54 -6.19 14.99
CA THR A 13 -0.49 -7.14 13.86
C THR A 13 -0.98 -6.56 12.54
N ASP A 14 -1.90 -5.59 12.59
CA ASP A 14 -2.44 -4.94 11.40
C ASP A 14 -1.51 -3.82 10.90
N LEU A 15 -0.57 -3.35 11.74
CA LEU A 15 0.40 -2.31 11.38
C LEU A 15 1.65 -2.89 10.74
N HIS A 16 2.15 -4.03 11.25
CA HIS A 16 3.37 -4.64 10.74
C HIS A 16 3.42 -6.14 11.09
N PRO A 17 3.84 -7.01 10.15
CA PRO A 17 3.88 -8.46 10.38
C PRO A 17 4.84 -8.89 11.48
N ILE A 18 5.87 -8.08 11.80
CA ILE A 18 6.78 -8.34 12.94
C ILE A 18 6.02 -8.61 14.25
N PHE A 19 4.88 -7.94 14.47
CA PHE A 19 4.12 -8.10 15.71
C PHE A 19 3.35 -9.42 15.80
N ALA A 20 3.17 -10.12 14.70
CA ALA A 20 2.65 -11.50 14.72
C ALA A 20 3.74 -12.51 15.10
N GLU A 21 5.01 -12.17 14.85
CA GLU A 21 6.16 -13.05 15.01
C GLU A 21 6.93 -12.83 16.32
N LEU A 22 6.79 -11.65 16.94
CA LEU A 22 7.41 -11.34 18.22
C LEU A 22 6.89 -12.26 19.32
N ASP A 23 7.84 -12.97 19.95
CA ASP A 23 7.59 -13.85 21.11
C ASP A 23 7.63 -13.04 22.41
N LEU A 24 7.37 -13.70 23.55
CA LEU A 24 7.59 -13.14 24.88
C LEU A 24 9.06 -12.75 25.06
N ILE A 25 9.28 -11.48 25.41
CA ILE A 25 10.60 -10.88 25.61
C ILE A 25 10.59 -10.10 26.91
N ALA A 26 11.63 -10.30 27.72
CA ALA A 26 11.86 -9.49 28.90
C ALA A 26 12.47 -8.12 28.52
N ASN A 27 11.89 -7.04 29.05
CA ASN A 27 12.39 -5.67 28.93
C ASN A 27 12.76 -5.18 27.50
N PRO A 28 11.91 -5.40 26.47
CA PRO A 28 12.23 -4.97 25.12
C PRO A 28 12.22 -3.43 25.02
N GLN A 29 13.26 -2.85 24.40
CA GLN A 29 13.32 -1.42 24.09
C GLN A 29 12.80 -1.16 22.68
N VAL A 30 11.49 -0.97 22.54
CA VAL A 30 10.86 -0.74 21.23
C VAL A 30 10.53 0.74 21.04
N ARG A 31 11.04 1.32 19.95
CA ARG A 31 10.63 2.66 19.50
C ARG A 31 9.74 2.54 18.27
N MET A 32 8.46 2.84 18.43
CA MET A 32 7.51 2.93 17.31
C MET A 32 7.34 4.38 16.87
N ARG A 33 7.28 4.59 15.56
CA ARG A 33 6.89 5.86 14.94
C ARG A 33 5.72 5.59 14.02
N PHE A 34 4.60 6.24 14.28
CA PHE A 34 3.39 6.11 13.47
C PHE A 34 3.14 7.41 12.72
N LYS A 35 2.89 7.31 11.42
CA LYS A 35 2.60 8.45 10.56
C LYS A 35 1.20 8.29 9.99
N ILE A 36 0.35 9.27 10.23
CA ILE A 36 -1.04 9.31 9.77
C ILE A 36 -1.14 10.24 8.56
N ASN A 37 -1.96 9.89 7.58
CA ASN A 37 -2.30 10.81 6.49
C ASN A 37 -3.03 12.03 7.06
N GLN A 38 -2.54 13.22 6.76
CA GLN A 38 -3.13 14.50 7.17
C GLN A 38 -3.09 15.45 5.99
N GLY A 39 -4.20 16.13 5.75
CA GLY A 39 -4.32 17.01 4.61
C GLY A 39 -5.71 17.57 4.43
N SER A 40 -5.87 18.30 3.34
CA SER A 40 -7.16 18.81 2.89
C SER A 40 -7.26 18.84 1.37
N SER A 41 -8.49 18.73 0.87
CA SER A 41 -8.83 18.86 -0.54
C SER A 41 -9.79 20.04 -0.70
N ALA A 42 -9.46 20.96 -1.59
CA ALA A 42 -10.31 22.09 -1.97
C ALA A 42 -11.07 21.74 -3.25
N ILE A 43 -12.39 21.92 -3.21
CA ILE A 43 -13.31 21.45 -4.24
C ILE A 43 -14.16 22.62 -4.72
N ALA A 44 -14.05 22.91 -6.01
CA ALA A 44 -14.95 23.80 -6.70
C ALA A 44 -16.26 23.07 -7.04
N VAL A 45 -17.36 23.81 -6.94
CA VAL A 45 -18.69 23.35 -7.36
C VAL A 45 -19.21 24.35 -8.37
N ASP A 46 -19.61 23.89 -9.56
CA ASP A 46 -20.16 24.78 -10.59
C ASP A 46 -21.67 25.04 -10.40
N ALA A 47 -22.27 25.81 -11.31
CA ALA A 47 -23.71 26.09 -11.29
C ALA A 47 -24.58 24.84 -11.47
N SER A 48 -24.06 23.83 -12.16
CA SER A 48 -24.69 22.52 -12.39
C SER A 48 -24.40 21.51 -11.27
N LYS A 49 -23.72 21.95 -10.20
CA LYS A 49 -23.27 21.14 -9.06
C LYS A 49 -22.23 20.07 -9.42
N ASN A 50 -21.56 20.20 -10.56
CA ASN A 50 -20.40 19.38 -10.87
C ASN A 50 -19.24 19.80 -9.98
N MET A 51 -18.49 18.80 -9.52
CA MET A 51 -17.42 18.98 -8.57
C MET A 51 -16.09 18.83 -9.30
N THR A 52 -15.17 19.76 -9.05
CA THR A 52 -13.83 19.72 -9.64
C THR A 52 -12.81 19.95 -8.53
N LEU A 53 -11.77 19.12 -8.50
CA LEU A 53 -10.71 19.24 -7.52
C LEU A 53 -9.83 20.42 -7.92
N THR A 54 -9.73 21.41 -7.03
CA THR A 54 -8.88 22.59 -7.24
C THR A 54 -7.47 22.33 -6.74
N SER A 55 -7.34 21.70 -5.57
CA SER A 55 -6.04 21.35 -4.98
C SER A 55 -6.18 20.31 -3.89
N THR A 56 -5.13 19.52 -3.67
CA THR A 56 -4.94 18.70 -2.47
C THR A 56 -3.65 19.15 -1.78
N THR A 57 -3.72 19.41 -0.47
CA THR A 57 -2.56 19.76 0.35
C THR A 57 -2.36 18.70 1.41
N LEU A 58 -1.18 18.07 1.45
CA LEU A 58 -0.82 17.05 2.42
C LEU A 58 0.21 17.62 3.40
N SER A 59 -0.11 17.62 4.70
CA SER A 59 0.83 17.98 5.77
C SER A 59 1.54 16.74 6.34
N SER A 60 0.91 15.56 6.22
CA SER A 60 1.51 14.27 6.55
C SER A 60 0.93 13.17 5.68
N GLY A 61 1.70 12.11 5.50
CA GLY A 61 1.37 10.99 4.63
C GLY A 61 1.47 11.34 3.15
N GLN A 62 0.85 10.52 2.30
CA GLN A 62 0.90 10.71 0.84
C GLN A 62 -0.48 10.59 0.17
N MET A 63 -1.54 10.23 0.92
CA MET A 63 -2.80 9.77 0.35
C MET A 63 -4.01 10.48 0.96
N CYS A 64 -5.09 10.59 0.19
CA CYS A 64 -6.40 11.02 0.67
C CYS A 64 -7.18 9.79 1.15
N PRO A 65 -7.55 9.70 2.44
CA PRO A 65 -8.28 8.55 2.98
C PRO A 65 -9.80 8.67 2.83
N VAL A 66 -10.30 9.78 2.27
CA VAL A 66 -11.72 10.09 2.17
C VAL A 66 -12.16 10.04 0.72
N MET A 67 -13.29 9.39 0.46
CA MET A 67 -13.94 9.40 -0.85
C MET A 67 -15.20 10.25 -0.79
N LEU A 68 -15.44 11.01 -1.85
CA LEU A 68 -16.56 11.93 -1.95
C LEU A 68 -17.43 11.58 -3.15
N ALA A 69 -18.70 11.31 -2.88
CA ALA A 69 -19.67 11.02 -3.92
C ALA A 69 -20.13 12.29 -4.64
N SER A 70 -20.50 12.14 -5.92
CA SER A 70 -20.98 13.24 -6.76
C SER A 70 -22.29 13.84 -6.24
N ALA A 71 -22.41 15.17 -6.36
CA ALA A 71 -23.61 15.93 -6.03
C ALA A 71 -24.52 16.22 -7.25
N THR A 72 -24.14 15.76 -8.45
CA THR A 72 -24.97 15.87 -9.66
C THR A 72 -26.26 15.06 -9.48
N THR A 73 -27.37 15.51 -10.10
CA THR A 73 -28.67 14.84 -10.06
C THR A 73 -28.56 13.33 -10.29
N GLY A 74 -29.19 12.53 -9.43
CA GLY A 74 -29.17 11.05 -9.51
C GLY A 74 -28.01 10.37 -8.77
N ASN A 75 -27.10 11.13 -8.15
CA ASN A 75 -25.99 10.57 -7.36
C ASN A 75 -26.25 10.65 -5.83
N PRO A 76 -25.47 9.94 -5.00
CA PRO A 76 -25.71 9.86 -3.56
C PRO A 76 -25.71 11.20 -2.80
N MET A 77 -25.01 12.23 -3.29
CA MET A 77 -24.98 13.57 -2.67
C MET A 77 -25.91 14.57 -3.38
N ALA A 78 -26.81 14.11 -4.25
CA ALA A 78 -27.72 14.99 -4.98
C ALA A 78 -28.56 15.85 -4.01
N GLY A 79 -28.58 17.16 -4.25
CA GLY A 79 -29.33 18.12 -3.43
C GLY A 79 -28.65 18.54 -2.13
N MET A 80 -27.54 17.90 -1.74
CA MET A 80 -26.81 18.23 -0.50
C MET A 80 -25.94 19.50 -0.64
N LEU A 81 -25.53 19.84 -1.86
CA LEU A 81 -24.73 21.03 -2.15
C LEU A 81 -25.57 22.11 -2.84
N ALA A 82 -25.32 23.36 -2.45
CA ALA A 82 -25.78 24.53 -3.17
C ALA A 82 -24.97 24.72 -4.46
N ALA A 83 -25.59 25.28 -5.50
CA ALA A 83 -24.90 25.62 -6.74
C ALA A 83 -23.84 26.69 -6.46
N SER A 84 -22.67 26.60 -7.14
CA SER A 84 -21.57 27.56 -6.97
C SER A 84 -21.05 27.73 -5.53
N ALA A 85 -21.19 26.70 -4.69
CA ALA A 85 -20.72 26.72 -3.31
C ALA A 85 -19.49 25.82 -3.13
N PRO A 86 -18.26 26.35 -3.29
CA PRO A 86 -17.03 25.58 -3.08
C PRO A 86 -16.87 25.21 -1.60
N PHE A 87 -16.09 24.16 -1.35
CA PHE A 87 -15.80 23.71 0.01
C PHE A 87 -14.48 22.97 0.11
N SER A 88 -14.06 22.71 1.35
CA SER A 88 -12.88 21.91 1.65
C SER A 88 -13.24 20.73 2.56
N ILE A 89 -12.57 19.61 2.32
CA ILE A 89 -12.57 18.46 3.25
C ILE A 89 -11.17 18.36 3.84
N ALA A 90 -11.08 18.33 5.16
CA ALA A 90 -9.82 18.08 5.87
C ALA A 90 -9.88 16.71 6.58
N TRP A 91 -8.72 16.07 6.72
CA TRP A 91 -8.55 14.82 7.45
C TRP A 91 -7.23 14.83 8.23
N GLY A 92 -7.21 14.11 9.34
CA GLY A 92 -5.98 13.90 10.10
C GLY A 92 -6.23 13.48 11.54
N ALA A 93 -5.15 13.32 12.29
CA ALA A 93 -5.22 13.15 13.74
C ALA A 93 -5.72 14.44 14.38
N VAL A 94 -6.64 14.35 15.35
CA VAL A 94 -7.19 15.53 16.05
C VAL A 94 -6.07 16.32 16.73
N SER A 95 -6.24 17.63 16.96
CA SER A 95 -5.22 18.57 17.48
C SER A 95 -4.02 18.74 16.53
N ASN A 96 -4.31 19.03 15.26
CA ASN A 96 -3.30 19.30 14.24
C ASN A 96 -3.41 20.75 13.73
N VAL A 97 -2.53 21.15 12.81
CA VAL A 97 -2.49 22.52 12.25
C VAL A 97 -3.79 22.90 11.50
N LEU A 98 -4.49 21.92 10.95
CA LEU A 98 -5.76 22.07 10.23
C LEU A 98 -6.98 22.06 11.17
N GLU A 99 -6.93 21.32 12.28
CA GLU A 99 -7.99 21.20 13.29
C GLU A 99 -7.39 21.27 14.72
N PRO A 100 -7.13 22.49 15.24
CA PRO A 100 -6.33 22.69 16.46
C PRO A 100 -7.11 22.45 17.76
N THR A 101 -8.44 22.44 17.72
CA THR A 101 -9.27 22.40 18.94
C THR A 101 -10.04 21.08 19.03
N VAL A 102 -9.84 20.34 20.13
CA VAL A 102 -10.65 19.16 20.45
C VAL A 102 -11.70 19.56 21.48
N ASP A 103 -12.96 19.28 21.22
CA ASP A 103 -13.98 19.38 22.26
C ASP A 103 -13.78 18.24 23.28
N GLY A 104 -13.20 18.59 24.44
CA GLY A 104 -12.94 17.67 25.54
C GLY A 104 -14.19 17.03 26.14
N THR A 105 -15.39 17.51 25.78
CA THR A 105 -16.68 16.93 26.17
C THR A 105 -16.87 15.53 25.57
N TYR A 106 -16.37 15.29 24.35
CA TYR A 106 -16.60 14.04 23.60
C TYR A 106 -15.34 13.19 23.46
N MET A 107 -14.16 13.77 23.61
CA MET A 107 -12.88 13.08 23.47
C MET A 107 -11.95 13.40 24.66
N PRO A 108 -11.92 12.55 25.69
CA PRO A 108 -11.19 12.82 26.92
C PRO A 108 -9.68 12.56 26.83
N PHE A 109 -9.18 12.08 25.68
CA PHE A 109 -7.76 11.72 25.51
C PHE A 109 -7.07 12.66 24.54
N THR A 110 -5.97 13.25 25.01
CA THR A 110 -5.05 14.06 24.18
C THR A 110 -3.82 13.26 23.72
N THR A 111 -3.71 12.00 24.11
CA THR A 111 -2.57 11.12 23.81
C THR A 111 -3.04 9.73 23.37
N CYS A 112 -2.20 9.04 22.58
CA CYS A 112 -2.40 7.62 22.27
C CYS A 112 -1.92 6.73 23.43
N ARG A 113 -2.55 5.57 23.60
CA ARG A 113 -2.17 4.56 24.61
C ARG A 113 -1.78 3.26 23.92
N LEU A 114 -0.64 2.70 24.32
CA LEU A 114 -0.21 1.38 23.90
C LEU A 114 -0.62 0.36 24.98
N TYR A 115 -1.41 -0.64 24.59
CA TYR A 115 -1.76 -1.75 25.46
C TYR A 115 -0.85 -2.93 25.15
N VAL A 116 0.00 -3.30 26.11
CA VAL A 116 0.90 -4.46 26.01
C VAL A 116 0.51 -5.44 27.12
N PRO A 117 0.24 -6.71 26.81
CA PRO A 117 -0.03 -7.72 27.83
C PRO A 117 1.25 -7.98 28.64
N PHE A 118 1.12 -7.97 29.96
CA PHE A 118 2.17 -8.42 30.88
C PHE A 118 1.81 -9.83 31.35
N VAL A 119 2.70 -10.79 31.16
CA VAL A 119 2.47 -12.21 31.47
C VAL A 119 3.45 -12.64 32.53
N ASP A 120 2.94 -13.27 33.59
CA ASP A 120 3.75 -13.99 34.56
C ASP A 120 3.78 -15.48 34.20
N LEU A 121 4.97 -16.07 34.14
CA LEU A 121 5.16 -17.44 33.67
C LEU A 121 5.36 -18.39 34.85
N GLU A 122 4.43 -19.32 35.04
CA GLU A 122 4.52 -20.33 36.10
C GLU A 122 5.75 -21.25 35.94
N ASN A 123 6.14 -21.57 34.70
CA ASN A 123 7.33 -22.37 34.41
C ASN A 123 8.18 -21.80 33.25
N PRO A 124 9.21 -21.00 33.54
CA PRO A 124 10.04 -20.36 32.52
C PRO A 124 11.18 -21.26 31.96
N GLN A 125 11.30 -22.53 32.37
CA GLN A 125 12.45 -23.38 32.04
C GLN A 125 12.69 -23.56 30.52
N ALA A 126 11.63 -23.59 29.71
CA ALA A 126 11.74 -23.69 28.26
C ALA A 126 12.35 -22.43 27.61
N ILE A 127 12.13 -21.25 28.22
CA ILE A 127 12.71 -19.99 27.76
C ILE A 127 14.16 -19.88 28.24
N ILE A 128 14.42 -20.24 29.49
CA ILE A 128 15.77 -20.20 30.09
C ILE A 128 16.75 -21.15 29.38
N SER A 129 16.29 -22.35 29.01
CA SER A 129 17.14 -23.34 28.34
C SER A 129 17.49 -22.99 26.89
N LYS A 130 16.67 -22.17 26.21
CA LYS A 130 16.87 -21.70 24.83
C LYS A 130 16.49 -20.22 24.72
N PRO A 131 17.31 -19.32 25.24
CA PRO A 131 16.94 -17.90 25.35
C PRO A 131 16.91 -17.21 23.98
N LEU A 132 17.80 -17.62 23.06
CA LEU A 132 17.84 -17.07 21.71
C LEU A 132 16.67 -17.58 20.86
N LYS A 133 15.93 -16.62 20.30
CA LYS A 133 14.84 -16.87 19.36
C LYS A 133 15.09 -16.09 18.08
N THR A 134 15.07 -16.81 16.97
CA THR A 134 15.07 -16.23 15.63
C THR A 134 13.65 -16.19 15.10
N ILE A 135 13.26 -15.02 14.59
CA ILE A 135 11.97 -14.79 13.93
C ILE A 135 12.23 -14.32 12.49
N ARG A 136 11.28 -14.61 11.61
CA ARG A 136 11.30 -14.16 10.22
C ARG A 136 10.00 -13.49 9.87
N TYR A 137 10.08 -12.36 9.18
CA TYR A 137 8.90 -11.62 8.74
C TYR A 137 9.16 -10.96 7.39
N ASN A 138 8.10 -10.75 6.63
CA ASN A 138 8.18 -10.02 5.38
C ASN A 138 8.11 -8.51 5.63
N ASP A 139 8.93 -7.75 4.94
CA ASP A 139 8.89 -6.29 4.90
C ASP A 139 8.91 -5.83 3.43
N GLY A 140 8.66 -4.54 3.20
CA GLY A 140 8.45 -3.98 1.87
C GLY A 140 9.35 -2.78 1.58
N TYR A 141 10.03 -2.82 0.45
CA TYR A 141 10.63 -1.64 -0.18
C TYR A 141 9.66 -1.13 -1.25
N ALA A 142 9.37 0.17 -1.23
CA ALA A 142 8.42 0.79 -2.15
C ALA A 142 9.11 1.90 -2.94
N GLN A 143 9.00 1.84 -4.27
CA GLN A 143 9.50 2.89 -5.15
C GLN A 143 8.43 3.34 -6.14
N TRP A 144 8.26 4.66 -6.22
CA TRP A 144 7.30 5.29 -7.09
C TRP A 144 7.96 5.80 -8.37
N PHE A 145 7.35 5.51 -9.52
CA PHE A 145 7.80 5.95 -10.84
C PHE A 145 6.75 6.84 -11.52
N TYR A 146 7.14 8.09 -11.78
CA TYR A 146 6.31 9.07 -12.48
C TYR A 146 6.51 8.99 -14.00
N GLN A 147 5.41 9.01 -14.75
CA GLN A 147 5.35 9.24 -16.19
C GLN A 147 6.22 8.29 -17.02
N ARG A 148 6.37 7.05 -16.55
CA ARG A 148 7.21 6.04 -17.23
C ARG A 148 6.44 5.21 -18.23
N ALA A 149 5.12 5.06 -18.06
CA ALA A 149 4.27 4.25 -18.92
C ALA A 149 3.18 5.12 -19.58
N GLY A 150 3.62 6.21 -20.21
CA GLY A 150 2.76 7.20 -20.87
C GLY A 150 2.38 8.38 -19.97
N ILE A 151 1.75 9.39 -20.57
CA ILE A 151 1.27 10.60 -19.90
C ILE A 151 -0.20 10.86 -20.21
N GLY A 152 -0.98 11.14 -19.17
CA GLY A 152 -2.37 11.57 -19.23
C GLY A 152 -3.28 10.70 -20.08
N LYS A 153 -4.46 11.22 -20.41
CA LYS A 153 -5.33 10.60 -21.42
C LYS A 153 -5.04 11.21 -22.79
N GLN A 154 -4.53 10.42 -23.72
CA GLN A 154 -4.28 10.88 -25.10
C GLN A 154 -4.83 9.87 -26.11
N SER A 155 -5.65 10.33 -27.07
CA SER A 155 -6.25 9.47 -28.10
C SER A 155 -5.22 8.83 -29.06
N THR A 156 -4.00 9.34 -29.10
CA THR A 156 -2.91 8.86 -29.95
C THR A 156 -1.87 8.01 -29.21
N GLN A 157 -1.92 7.98 -27.88
CA GLN A 157 -0.98 7.21 -27.07
C GLN A 157 -1.50 5.79 -26.94
N PHE A 158 -0.72 4.81 -27.36
CA PHE A 158 -0.98 3.40 -27.12
C PHE A 158 0.36 2.66 -27.06
N ASN A 159 0.40 1.56 -26.30
CA ASN A 159 1.56 0.67 -26.21
C ASN A 159 2.86 1.40 -25.80
N THR A 160 2.79 2.26 -24.78
CA THR A 160 3.99 2.93 -24.25
C THR A 160 4.79 1.93 -23.41
N SER A 161 6.00 1.60 -23.86
CA SER A 161 6.92 0.73 -23.13
C SER A 161 7.51 1.43 -21.91
N PHE A 162 7.83 0.65 -20.89
CA PHE A 162 8.55 1.12 -19.71
C PHE A 162 9.60 0.10 -19.29
N ASP A 163 10.68 0.62 -18.73
CA ASP A 163 11.77 -0.14 -18.13
C ASP A 163 12.22 0.59 -16.86
N LEU A 164 11.96 -0.02 -15.71
CA LEU A 164 12.08 0.56 -14.39
C LEU A 164 13.18 -0.15 -13.61
N GLN A 165 14.32 0.51 -13.47
CA GLN A 165 15.36 0.08 -12.54
C GLN A 165 15.07 0.63 -11.15
N LEU A 166 14.96 -0.26 -10.16
CA LEU A 166 14.85 0.16 -8.76
C LEU A 166 16.21 0.66 -8.27
N SER A 167 16.16 1.66 -7.39
CA SER A 167 17.35 2.34 -6.86
C SER A 167 18.06 1.54 -5.78
N ALA A 168 17.30 0.76 -4.99
CA ALA A 168 17.86 -0.13 -3.97
C ALA A 168 18.13 -1.52 -4.55
N SER A 169 19.22 -2.13 -4.09
CA SER A 169 19.45 -3.57 -4.25
C SER A 169 18.98 -4.25 -2.96
N ILE A 170 18.08 -5.22 -3.08
CA ILE A 170 17.40 -5.83 -1.95
C ILE A 170 17.89 -7.27 -1.79
N LYS A 171 18.15 -7.70 -0.55
CA LYS A 171 18.47 -9.09 -0.19
C LYS A 171 17.18 -9.85 0.07
N ASN A 172 17.21 -11.17 -0.15
CA ASN A 172 16.11 -12.07 0.25
C ASN A 172 14.73 -11.63 -0.28
N ALA A 173 14.69 -11.03 -1.48
CA ALA A 173 13.43 -10.64 -2.11
C ALA A 173 12.58 -11.89 -2.39
N LYS A 174 11.30 -11.84 -2.04
CA LYS A 174 10.35 -12.93 -2.25
C LYS A 174 9.42 -12.62 -3.41
N TYR A 175 8.86 -11.41 -3.44
CA TYR A 175 7.88 -11.01 -4.46
C TYR A 175 8.13 -9.59 -4.94
N VAL A 176 7.91 -9.37 -6.23
CA VAL A 176 7.83 -8.03 -6.81
C VAL A 176 6.40 -7.79 -7.24
N THR A 177 5.81 -6.71 -6.75
CA THR A 177 4.42 -6.32 -7.00
C THR A 177 4.39 -4.97 -7.68
N VAL A 178 3.63 -4.85 -8.75
CA VAL A 178 3.48 -3.62 -9.53
C VAL A 178 2.03 -3.17 -9.47
N LEU A 179 1.84 -1.95 -8.99
CA LEU A 179 0.55 -1.30 -8.82
C LEU A 179 0.45 -0.13 -9.81
N PRO A 180 -0.35 -0.25 -10.88
CA PRO A 180 -0.54 0.80 -11.87
C PRO A 180 -1.55 1.85 -11.39
N PHE A 181 -1.18 3.12 -11.35
CA PHE A 181 -2.09 4.22 -11.03
C PHE A 181 -2.22 5.17 -12.22
N ALA A 182 -3.40 5.75 -12.41
CA ALA A 182 -3.65 6.69 -13.49
C ALA A 182 -2.74 7.92 -13.33
N GLU A 183 -2.06 8.27 -14.41
CA GLU A 183 -1.24 9.47 -14.46
C GLU A 183 -2.14 10.72 -14.61
N GLY A 184 -1.82 11.74 -13.80
CA GLY A 184 -2.70 12.91 -13.58
C GLY A 184 -2.59 14.01 -14.64
N THR A 185 -1.61 13.97 -15.54
CA THR A 185 -1.43 15.00 -16.57
C THR A 185 -2.66 15.00 -17.48
N ASN A 186 -3.24 16.17 -17.74
CA ASN A 186 -4.40 16.33 -18.63
C ASN A 186 -5.70 15.59 -18.22
N SER A 187 -5.76 14.95 -17.04
CA SER A 187 -6.96 14.24 -16.55
C SER A 187 -7.66 14.96 -15.39
N THR A 188 -6.98 15.90 -14.71
CA THR A 188 -7.56 16.79 -13.69
C THR A 188 -6.94 18.18 -13.78
N THR A 189 -7.71 19.22 -13.44
CA THR A 189 -7.23 20.62 -13.38
C THR A 189 -6.16 20.87 -12.31
N SER A 190 -5.93 19.91 -11.42
CA SER A 190 -5.13 20.04 -10.20
C SER A 190 -3.76 19.35 -10.27
N GLY A 191 -3.55 18.44 -11.23
CA GLY A 191 -2.26 17.73 -11.40
C GLY A 191 -1.87 16.82 -10.22
N VAL A 192 -2.83 16.46 -9.36
CA VAL A 192 -2.60 15.57 -8.21
C VAL A 192 -2.52 14.11 -8.63
N GLN A 193 -1.89 13.28 -7.79
CA GLN A 193 -1.86 11.84 -8.01
C GLN A 193 -3.22 11.19 -7.74
N GLN A 194 -3.49 10.05 -8.39
CA GLN A 194 -4.77 9.34 -8.26
C GLN A 194 -5.17 9.08 -6.79
N PHE A 195 -4.25 8.54 -5.98
CA PHE A 195 -4.46 8.24 -4.55
C PHE A 195 -4.51 9.47 -3.64
N GLN A 196 -4.33 10.68 -4.19
CA GLN A 196 -4.47 11.96 -3.47
C GLN A 196 -5.81 12.64 -3.76
N SER A 197 -6.58 12.10 -4.71
CA SER A 197 -7.88 12.63 -5.07
C SER A 197 -8.97 12.07 -4.15
N PRO A 198 -9.89 12.89 -3.63
CA PRO A 198 -11.08 12.40 -2.94
C PRO A 198 -12.13 11.81 -3.90
N PHE A 199 -11.90 11.87 -5.21
CA PHE A 199 -12.82 11.34 -6.23
C PHE A 199 -12.43 9.94 -6.72
N ASP A 200 -11.34 9.38 -6.20
CA ASP A 200 -10.84 8.07 -6.59
C ASP A 200 -10.81 7.13 -5.40
N SER A 201 -10.96 5.83 -5.65
CA SER A 201 -10.87 4.78 -4.64
C SER A 201 -9.43 4.29 -4.40
N ALA A 202 -8.47 4.75 -5.20
CA ALA A 202 -7.04 4.56 -4.93
C ALA A 202 -6.66 5.15 -3.57
N PRO A 203 -5.80 4.49 -2.77
CA PRO A 203 -4.95 3.35 -3.12
C PRO A 203 -5.63 1.97 -2.98
N TRP A 204 -6.87 1.88 -2.49
CA TRP A 204 -7.55 0.59 -2.34
C TRP A 204 -7.80 -0.08 -3.68
N THR A 205 -7.95 0.71 -4.73
CA THR A 205 -7.96 0.26 -6.12
C THR A 205 -6.75 0.79 -6.87
N VAL A 206 -6.43 0.14 -7.98
CA VAL A 206 -5.45 0.61 -8.97
C VAL A 206 -6.18 1.26 -10.15
N GLN A 207 -5.45 1.72 -11.17
CA GLN A 207 -6.02 2.25 -12.41
C GLN A 207 -7.03 1.27 -13.01
N PRO A 208 -8.32 1.67 -13.12
CA PRO A 208 -9.34 0.81 -13.68
C PRO A 208 -9.05 0.47 -15.14
N GLY A 209 -9.14 -0.81 -15.49
CA GLY A 209 -8.87 -1.27 -16.85
C GLY A 209 -7.41 -1.07 -17.30
N SER A 210 -6.46 -0.93 -16.36
CA SER A 210 -5.03 -1.01 -16.68
C SER A 210 -4.76 -2.26 -17.52
N SER A 211 -3.85 -2.18 -18.48
CA SER A 211 -3.50 -3.31 -19.34
C SER A 211 -2.01 -3.26 -19.65
N ILE A 212 -1.25 -4.01 -18.85
CA ILE A 212 0.19 -4.14 -19.00
C ILE A 212 0.50 -5.41 -19.78
N ARG A 213 1.18 -5.24 -20.91
CA ARG A 213 1.62 -6.27 -21.84
C ARG A 213 3.12 -6.50 -21.75
N ASN A 214 3.59 -7.64 -22.26
CA ASN A 214 5.01 -8.01 -22.27
C ASN A 214 5.68 -7.84 -20.89
N PHE A 215 4.97 -8.22 -19.83
CA PHE A 215 5.44 -8.01 -18.45
C PHE A 215 6.60 -8.95 -18.13
N ASN A 216 7.66 -8.41 -17.53
CA ASN A 216 8.73 -9.20 -16.95
C ASN A 216 9.41 -8.46 -15.79
N VAL A 217 10.04 -9.25 -14.91
CA VAL A 217 10.85 -8.78 -13.80
C VAL A 217 12.22 -9.43 -13.92
N ARG A 218 13.28 -8.68 -13.64
CA ARG A 218 14.65 -9.17 -13.62
C ARG A 218 15.26 -8.94 -12.24
N ILE A 219 15.91 -9.97 -11.73
CA ILE A 219 16.72 -9.91 -10.50
C ILE A 219 18.18 -10.13 -10.88
N GLY A 220 19.02 -9.13 -10.60
CA GLY A 220 20.39 -9.09 -11.08
C GLY A 220 20.44 -9.23 -12.60
N SER A 221 20.98 -10.35 -13.07
CA SER A 221 21.08 -10.64 -14.51
C SER A 221 20.00 -11.57 -15.05
N GLN A 222 19.15 -12.18 -14.22
CA GLN A 222 18.23 -13.25 -14.59
C GLN A 222 16.78 -12.75 -14.68
N GLN A 223 16.06 -13.18 -15.72
CA GLN A 223 14.63 -12.88 -15.89
C GLN A 223 13.79 -13.87 -15.10
N VAL A 224 12.73 -13.37 -14.47
CA VAL A 224 11.80 -14.15 -13.65
C VAL A 224 10.90 -15.02 -14.52
N PHE A 225 10.49 -14.49 -15.67
CA PHE A 225 9.79 -15.25 -16.70
C PHE A 225 10.73 -15.45 -17.89
N ASP A 226 10.88 -16.69 -18.35
CA ASP A 226 11.71 -17.01 -19.52
C ASP A 226 11.21 -16.31 -20.78
N ILE A 227 9.89 -16.11 -20.86
CA ILE A 227 9.21 -15.38 -21.93
C ILE A 227 8.29 -14.35 -21.27
N SER A 228 8.45 -13.09 -21.67
CA SER A 228 7.52 -12.03 -21.25
C SER A 228 6.12 -12.31 -21.80
N TYR A 229 5.09 -12.13 -20.99
CA TYR A 229 3.71 -12.40 -21.39
C TYR A 229 2.77 -11.27 -20.99
N ASP A 230 1.59 -11.26 -21.61
CA ASP A 230 0.52 -10.33 -21.27
C ASP A 230 -0.11 -10.78 -19.95
N TYR A 231 0.06 -9.97 -18.91
CA TYR A 231 -0.32 -10.35 -17.56
C TYR A 231 -1.85 -10.36 -17.42
N ASP A 232 -2.41 -11.56 -17.41
CA ASP A 232 -3.83 -11.84 -17.30
C ASP A 232 -4.19 -12.44 -15.93
N PHE A 233 -5.45 -12.81 -15.75
CA PHE A 233 -5.89 -13.37 -14.47
C PHE A 233 -5.32 -14.78 -14.21
N HIS A 234 -4.99 -15.54 -15.26
CA HIS A 234 -4.37 -16.85 -15.07
C HIS A 234 -2.94 -16.70 -14.55
N ALA A 235 -2.18 -15.74 -15.08
CA ALA A 235 -0.88 -15.36 -14.53
C ALA A 235 -0.99 -14.87 -13.08
N PHE A 236 -2.00 -14.06 -12.77
CA PHE A 236 -2.27 -13.63 -11.40
C PHE A 236 -2.53 -14.82 -10.47
N ILE A 237 -3.36 -15.80 -10.85
CA ILE A 237 -3.55 -17.02 -10.04
C ILE A 237 -2.21 -17.74 -9.84
N ASN A 238 -1.47 -17.96 -10.93
CA ASN A 238 -0.22 -18.72 -10.89
C ASN A 238 0.87 -18.09 -10.00
N GLU A 239 0.87 -16.77 -9.82
CA GLU A 239 1.87 -16.04 -9.03
C GLU A 239 1.33 -15.58 -7.66
N PHE A 240 0.06 -15.17 -7.57
CA PHE A 240 -0.54 -14.59 -6.36
C PHE A 240 -1.37 -15.58 -5.54
N SER A 241 -2.16 -16.48 -6.14
CA SER A 241 -2.99 -17.42 -5.34
C SER A 241 -2.15 -18.45 -4.59
N LYS A 242 -0.92 -18.69 -5.07
CA LYS A 242 0.07 -19.54 -4.40
C LYS A 242 0.69 -18.89 -3.17
N LEU A 243 0.54 -17.58 -2.99
CA LEU A 243 1.13 -16.86 -1.86
C LEU A 243 0.40 -17.22 -0.57
N ALA A 244 1.16 -17.76 0.38
CA ALA A 244 0.67 -18.20 1.69
C ALA A 244 -0.48 -19.22 1.64
N SER A 245 -0.73 -19.87 0.50
CA SER A 245 -1.67 -20.99 0.41
C SER A 245 -1.01 -22.29 0.86
N ILE A 246 -1.79 -23.14 1.52
CA ILE A 246 -1.32 -24.44 1.98
C ILE A 246 -1.02 -25.31 0.76
N ASN A 247 0.20 -25.87 0.71
CA ASN A 247 0.70 -26.65 -0.43
C ASN A 247 0.71 -25.86 -1.76
N GLY A 248 0.84 -24.53 -1.75
CA GLY A 248 0.91 -23.74 -2.98
C GLY A 248 -0.35 -23.88 -3.83
N ASP A 249 -1.51 -23.92 -3.17
CA ASP A 249 -2.84 -24.01 -3.80
C ASP A 249 -3.16 -25.38 -4.43
N LEU A 250 -2.32 -26.40 -4.20
CA LEU A 250 -2.57 -27.79 -4.66
C LEU A 250 -3.73 -28.46 -3.91
N THR A 251 -4.17 -27.88 -2.79
CA THR A 251 -5.36 -28.30 -2.05
C THR A 251 -6.45 -27.24 -2.25
N PRO A 252 -7.45 -27.49 -3.13
CA PRO A 252 -8.40 -26.48 -3.59
C PRO A 252 -9.40 -25.99 -2.53
N GLU A 253 -9.34 -26.54 -1.32
CA GLU A 253 -10.27 -26.23 -0.21
C GLU A 253 -9.84 -25.02 0.62
N LEU A 254 -8.59 -24.55 0.48
CA LEU A 254 -7.98 -23.54 1.35
C LEU A 254 -7.19 -22.49 0.54
N THR A 255 -7.85 -21.89 -0.45
CA THR A 255 -7.28 -20.86 -1.34
C THR A 255 -7.58 -19.45 -0.82
N ASN A 256 -6.73 -18.48 -1.17
CA ASN A 256 -6.97 -17.07 -0.83
C ASN A 256 -8.07 -16.48 -1.75
N GLY A 257 -9.32 -16.49 -1.28
CA GLY A 257 -10.51 -16.14 -2.06
C GLY A 257 -10.95 -14.68 -2.05
N LEU A 258 -10.09 -13.72 -1.69
CA LEU A 258 -10.52 -12.32 -1.53
C LEU A 258 -10.73 -11.56 -2.85
N LEU A 259 -9.99 -11.92 -3.91
CA LEU A 259 -10.06 -11.27 -5.22
C LEU A 259 -10.54 -12.24 -6.29
N ASP A 260 -11.75 -12.01 -6.81
CA ASP A 260 -12.27 -12.74 -7.97
C ASP A 260 -11.80 -12.11 -9.29
N TYR A 261 -12.02 -12.83 -10.39
CA TYR A 261 -11.68 -12.36 -11.75
C TYR A 261 -12.21 -10.95 -12.03
N ARG A 262 -13.46 -10.68 -11.64
CA ARG A 262 -14.11 -9.41 -11.95
C ARG A 262 -13.49 -8.27 -11.15
N THR A 263 -13.28 -8.44 -9.85
CA THR A 263 -12.66 -7.41 -8.99
C THR A 263 -11.23 -7.15 -9.42
N TRP A 264 -10.45 -8.19 -9.69
CA TRP A 264 -9.08 -8.04 -10.19
C TRP A 264 -9.05 -7.31 -11.53
N SER A 265 -9.81 -7.77 -12.53
CA SER A 265 -9.77 -7.23 -13.89
C SER A 265 -10.24 -5.76 -13.96
N SER A 266 -11.19 -5.36 -13.10
CA SER A 266 -11.79 -4.03 -13.14
C SER A 266 -11.15 -2.99 -12.21
N THR A 267 -10.71 -3.39 -11.02
CA THR A 267 -10.33 -2.43 -9.95
C THR A 267 -8.99 -2.74 -9.29
N ASN A 268 -8.48 -3.96 -9.41
CA ASN A 268 -7.33 -4.45 -8.64
C ASN A 268 -6.35 -5.21 -9.54
N ARG A 269 -6.08 -4.70 -10.75
CA ARG A 269 -5.17 -5.33 -11.72
C ARG A 269 -3.70 -5.14 -11.32
N VAL A 270 -3.36 -5.74 -10.20
CA VAL A 270 -2.02 -5.81 -9.64
C VAL A 270 -1.24 -6.89 -10.38
N LEU A 271 0.02 -6.61 -10.69
CA LEU A 271 0.93 -7.59 -11.30
C LEU A 271 1.90 -8.08 -10.24
N VAL A 272 2.09 -9.39 -10.17
CA VAL A 272 2.93 -10.04 -9.17
C VAL A 272 3.89 -11.00 -9.86
N ALA A 273 5.14 -10.98 -9.43
CA ALA A 273 6.15 -11.93 -9.85
C ALA A 273 6.85 -12.51 -8.61
N ASP A 274 6.81 -13.83 -8.46
CA ASP A 274 7.58 -14.56 -7.46
C ASP A 274 9.05 -14.63 -7.86
N VAL A 275 9.85 -13.86 -7.13
CA VAL A 275 11.29 -13.73 -7.34
C VAL A 275 12.09 -14.62 -6.41
N SER A 276 11.45 -15.28 -5.43
CA SER A 276 12.12 -16.12 -4.44
C SER A 276 12.92 -17.27 -5.07
N ARG A 277 12.54 -17.68 -6.29
CA ARG A 277 13.23 -18.70 -7.11
C ARG A 277 14.57 -18.25 -7.69
N LEU A 278 14.85 -16.95 -7.74
CA LEU A 278 16.08 -16.38 -8.31
C LEU A 278 16.98 -15.71 -7.26
N THR A 279 16.48 -15.49 -6.05
CA THR A 279 17.25 -14.77 -5.03
C THR A 279 18.27 -15.65 -4.35
N GLU A 280 19.47 -15.11 -4.17
CA GLU A 280 20.50 -15.71 -3.33
C GLU A 280 20.37 -15.19 -1.90
N ARG A 281 20.53 -16.10 -0.93
CA ARG A 281 20.38 -15.76 0.49
C ARG A 281 21.44 -14.74 0.90
N ASP A 282 20.98 -13.64 1.51
CA ASP A 282 21.78 -12.54 2.07
C ASP A 282 22.65 -11.76 1.07
N VAL A 283 22.42 -11.94 -0.24
CA VAL A 283 23.11 -11.22 -1.31
C VAL A 283 22.21 -10.10 -1.86
N PRO A 284 22.63 -8.82 -1.84
CA PRO A 284 21.86 -7.75 -2.45
C PRO A 284 21.82 -7.91 -3.97
N GLN A 285 20.61 -7.91 -4.54
CA GLN A 285 20.42 -7.99 -5.98
C GLN A 285 19.58 -6.83 -6.48
N SER A 286 19.91 -6.33 -7.67
CA SER A 286 19.16 -5.26 -8.31
C SER A 286 17.83 -5.80 -8.85
N THR A 287 16.78 -4.98 -8.79
CA THR A 287 15.47 -5.33 -9.36
C THR A 287 15.14 -4.40 -10.51
N GLN A 288 14.70 -4.98 -11.63
CA GLN A 288 14.25 -4.26 -12.81
C GLN A 288 12.86 -4.77 -13.21
N VAL A 289 11.95 -3.87 -13.57
CA VAL A 289 10.59 -4.19 -13.99
C VAL A 289 10.34 -3.59 -15.36
N MET A 290 9.87 -4.42 -16.29
CA MET A 290 9.63 -4.02 -17.67
C MET A 290 8.25 -4.44 -18.14
N GLY A 291 7.73 -3.69 -19.11
CA GLY A 291 6.44 -3.97 -19.71
C GLY A 291 6.00 -2.88 -20.68
N THR A 292 4.74 -2.95 -21.10
CA THR A 292 4.13 -2.00 -22.03
C THR A 292 2.72 -1.67 -21.59
N ASN A 293 2.43 -0.39 -21.35
CA ASN A 293 1.07 0.06 -21.11
C ASN A 293 0.31 0.12 -22.45
N ALA A 294 -0.65 -0.78 -22.63
CA ALA A 294 -1.45 -0.85 -23.85
C ALA A 294 -2.54 0.22 -23.90
N GLY A 295 -2.86 0.88 -22.79
CA GLY A 295 -3.93 1.87 -22.69
C GLY A 295 -3.56 3.26 -23.23
N CYS A 296 -4.59 4.06 -23.50
CA CYS A 296 -4.45 5.47 -23.85
C CYS A 296 -4.30 6.41 -22.65
N GLN A 297 -4.64 5.91 -21.46
CA GLN A 297 -4.37 6.56 -20.19
C GLN A 297 -2.96 6.16 -19.73
N GLY A 298 -2.08 7.15 -19.62
CA GLY A 298 -0.75 7.02 -19.04
C GLY A 298 -0.84 6.55 -17.59
N THR A 299 0.21 5.85 -17.16
CA THR A 299 0.24 5.14 -15.88
C THR A 299 1.51 5.49 -15.10
N ASN A 300 1.33 5.89 -13.85
CA ASN A 300 2.38 5.89 -12.84
C ASN A 300 2.44 4.52 -12.17
N LEU A 301 3.64 4.07 -11.81
CA LEU A 301 3.84 2.72 -11.29
C LEU A 301 4.44 2.78 -9.90
N LEU A 302 3.75 2.19 -8.92
CA LEU A 302 4.33 1.85 -7.63
C LEU A 302 4.85 0.42 -7.71
N VAL A 303 6.15 0.26 -7.52
CA VAL A 303 6.77 -1.06 -7.43
C VAL A 303 7.08 -1.34 -5.96
N LEU A 304 6.57 -2.46 -5.48
CA LEU A 304 6.84 -3.00 -4.15
C LEU A 304 7.75 -4.22 -4.31
N VAL A 305 8.85 -4.26 -3.57
CA VAL A 305 9.67 -5.45 -3.40
C VAL A 305 9.46 -5.94 -1.98
N ILE A 306 8.81 -7.09 -1.86
CA ILE A 306 8.61 -7.77 -0.58
C ILE A 306 9.81 -8.66 -0.35
N TYR A 307 10.46 -8.52 0.81
CA TYR A 307 11.64 -9.27 1.18
C TYR A 307 11.51 -9.82 2.59
N GLU A 308 12.25 -10.88 2.88
CA GLU A 308 12.26 -11.52 4.20
C GLU A 308 13.40 -10.96 5.06
N ASN A 309 13.04 -10.45 6.22
CA ASN A 309 13.97 -10.08 7.28
C ASN A 309 14.06 -11.18 8.33
N GLU A 310 15.25 -11.35 8.90
CA GLU A 310 15.52 -12.26 10.00
C GLU A 310 16.01 -11.44 11.21
N LEU A 311 15.43 -11.69 12.38
CA LEU A 311 15.77 -11.04 13.64
C LEU A 311 16.00 -12.12 14.70
N THR A 312 17.18 -12.13 15.30
CA THR A 312 17.49 -13.00 16.44
C THR A 312 17.63 -12.13 17.69
N PHE A 313 16.88 -12.48 18.74
CA PHE A 313 16.91 -11.79 20.03
C PHE A 313 16.95 -12.77 21.18
N ASP A 314 17.52 -12.32 22.30
CA ASP A 314 17.49 -13.04 23.57
C ASP A 314 16.20 -12.70 24.33
N ARG A 315 15.40 -13.72 24.64
CA ARG A 315 14.13 -13.57 25.35
C ARG A 315 14.27 -13.15 26.81
N LEU A 316 15.43 -13.40 27.43
CA LEU A 316 15.71 -13.06 28.84
C LEU A 316 16.23 -11.63 29.02
N THR A 317 17.01 -11.12 28.07
CA THR A 317 17.60 -9.79 28.17
C THR A 317 16.89 -8.75 27.30
N GLY A 318 16.21 -9.20 26.23
CA GLY A 318 15.62 -8.33 25.22
C GLY A 318 16.62 -7.76 24.22
N GLU A 319 17.88 -8.21 24.26
CA GLU A 319 18.92 -7.76 23.33
C GLU A 319 18.79 -8.44 21.97
N VAL A 320 19.02 -7.68 20.91
CA VAL A 320 19.07 -8.17 19.53
C VAL A 320 20.50 -8.63 19.23
N SER A 321 20.67 -9.92 18.92
CA SER A 321 21.98 -10.49 18.60
C SER A 321 22.30 -10.34 17.11
N GLU A 322 21.31 -10.55 16.24
CA GLU A 322 21.48 -10.52 14.79
C GLU A 322 20.25 -9.88 14.14
N TYR A 323 20.48 -9.08 13.11
CA TYR A 323 19.43 -8.48 12.31
C TYR A 323 19.86 -8.34 10.86
N THR A 324 19.11 -8.95 9.95
CA THR A 324 19.30 -8.75 8.52
C THR A 324 18.62 -7.43 8.13
N SER A 325 19.42 -6.39 7.89
CA SER A 325 18.94 -5.11 7.36
C SER A 325 19.06 -5.06 5.83
N ASN A 326 18.00 -4.56 5.19
CA ASN A 326 17.96 -4.18 3.78
C ASN A 326 18.09 -2.66 3.61
#